data_AF-A0AAV8WYK0-F1
#
_entry.id   AF-A0AAV8WYK0-F1
#
_cell.length_a   1.000
_cell.length_b   1.000
_cell.length_c   1.000
_cell.angle_alpha   90.00
_cell.angle_beta   90.00
_cell.angle_gamma   90.00
#
_symmetry.space_group_name_H-M   'P 1'
#
loop_
_entity.id
_entity.type
_entity.pdbx_description
1 polymer ?
#
loop_
_entity_poly.entity_id
_entity_poly.type
_entity_poly.pdbx_seq_one_letter_code
_entity_poly.pdbx_strand_id
1 'polypeptide(L)'
;MNKVSQHVKTCRNRPQNDTNPGKRCLTKSQTFMAMVTMTNNDFLKSSRIKDEVFTILRPDNISFVAKNDPLICLYGEALLAKHKRQQISTVVSNKIREIARLLIAIRSLGVEAQSLFGSF
;
A
#
# COMPACT_ATOMS: atom_id res chain seq x y z
N MET A 1 8.00 -15.33 -24.98
CA MET A 1 6.71 -14.68 -25.34
C MET A 1 6.19 -13.87 -24.16
N ASN A 2 6.18 -12.54 -24.24
CA ASN A 2 5.72 -11.65 -23.15
C ASN A 2 4.19 -11.55 -23.11
N LYS A 3 3.54 -12.56 -22.49
CA LYS A 3 2.07 -12.66 -22.33
C LYS A 3 1.45 -11.44 -21.62
N VAL A 4 2.21 -10.81 -20.71
CA VAL A 4 1.79 -9.61 -19.99
C VAL A 4 1.61 -8.40 -20.93
N SER A 5 2.52 -8.20 -21.89
CA SER A 5 2.40 -7.06 -22.83
C SER A 5 1.21 -7.21 -23.79
N GLN A 6 0.83 -8.46 -24.09
CA GLN A 6 -0.36 -8.76 -24.90
C GLN A 6 -1.64 -8.49 -24.11
N HIS A 7 -1.71 -8.92 -22.84
CA HIS A 7 -2.85 -8.64 -21.97
C HIS A 7 -3.08 -7.13 -21.78
N VAL A 8 -2.02 -6.33 -21.60
CA VAL A 8 -2.16 -4.87 -21.44
C VAL A 8 -2.85 -4.22 -22.64
N LYS A 9 -2.64 -4.74 -23.86
CA LYS A 9 -3.25 -4.20 -25.09
C LYS A 9 -4.75 -4.51 -25.19
N THR A 10 -5.17 -5.67 -24.68
CA THR A 10 -6.56 -6.16 -24.72
C THR A 10 -7.32 -5.97 -23.41
N CYS A 11 -6.67 -5.41 -22.38
CA CYS A 11 -7.28 -5.21 -21.07
C CYS A 11 -8.49 -4.27 -21.17
N ARG A 12 -9.67 -4.80 -20.85
CA ARG A 12 -10.94 -4.04 -20.84
C ARG A 12 -10.93 -2.86 -19.86
N ASN A 13 -10.08 -2.91 -18.84
CA ASN A 13 -9.91 -1.86 -17.82
C ASN A 13 -8.68 -0.96 -18.09
N ARG A 14 -8.15 -0.96 -19.32
CA ARG A 14 -6.99 -0.13 -19.69
C ARG A 14 -7.37 1.36 -19.55
N PRO A 15 -6.66 2.15 -18.72
CA PRO A 15 -6.97 3.56 -18.59
C PRO A 15 -6.64 4.29 -19.90
N GLN A 16 -7.63 4.98 -20.48
CA GLN A 16 -7.43 5.89 -21.61
C GLN A 16 -6.78 7.19 -21.09
N ASN A 17 -5.75 7.68 -21.79
CA ASN A 17 -5.03 8.94 -21.53
C ASN A 17 -4.15 9.04 -20.27
N ASP A 18 -3.67 7.94 -19.68
CA ASP A 18 -2.63 8.01 -18.65
C ASP A 18 -1.22 7.98 -19.29
N THR A 19 -0.34 8.90 -18.88
CA THR A 19 1.09 8.90 -19.28
C THR A 19 1.85 7.69 -18.74
N ASN A 20 1.30 6.95 -17.76
CA ASN A 20 1.88 5.73 -17.18
C ASN A 20 0.79 4.73 -16.73
N PRO A 21 0.05 4.10 -17.66
CA PRO A 21 -1.10 3.26 -17.34
C PRO A 21 -0.72 2.01 -16.52
N GLY A 22 0.49 1.47 -16.73
CA GLY A 22 0.99 0.31 -16.00
C GLY A 22 1.23 0.57 -14.51
N LYS A 23 1.75 1.75 -14.14
CA LYS A 23 2.00 2.11 -12.72
C LYS A 23 0.69 2.17 -11.94
N ARG A 24 -0.35 2.77 -12.52
CA ARG A 24 -1.66 2.91 -11.87
C ARG A 24 -2.37 1.56 -11.68
N CYS A 25 -2.26 0.67 -12.68
CA CYS A 25 -2.78 -0.69 -12.57
C CYS A 25 -2.13 -1.44 -11.39
N LEU A 26 -0.79 -1.39 -11.30
CA LEU A 26 -0.06 -2.03 -10.20
C LEU A 26 -0.43 -1.45 -8.84
N THR A 27 -0.54 -0.12 -8.70
CA THR A 27 -0.95 0.50 -7.44
C THR A 27 -2.34 0.04 -7.01
N LYS A 28 -3.31 -0.02 -7.94
CA LYS A 28 -4.67 -0.50 -7.69
C LYS A 28 -4.68 -1.98 -7.30
N SER A 29 -3.94 -2.82 -8.03
CA SER A 29 -3.82 -4.24 -7.71
C SER A 29 -3.22 -4.47 -6.32
N GLN A 30 -2.16 -3.74 -5.94
CA GLN A 30 -1.59 -3.83 -4.60
C GLN A 30 -2.57 -3.41 -3.51
N THR A 31 -3.35 -2.34 -3.73
CA THR A 31 -4.41 -1.94 -2.80
C THR A 31 -5.49 -3.00 -2.67
N PHE A 32 -5.91 -3.59 -3.79
CA PHE A 32 -6.88 -4.70 -3.79
C PHE A 32 -6.36 -5.90 -3.00
N MET A 33 -5.12 -6.32 -3.26
CA MET A 33 -4.50 -7.42 -2.51
C MET A 33 -4.48 -7.15 -1.02
N ALA A 34 -4.04 -5.96 -0.60
CA ALA A 34 -4.04 -5.57 0.80
C ALA A 34 -5.42 -5.66 1.45
N MET A 35 -6.48 -5.22 0.77
CA MET A 35 -7.84 -5.37 1.30
C MET A 35 -8.19 -6.86 1.49
N VAL A 36 -7.90 -7.71 0.51
CA VAL A 36 -8.28 -9.14 0.55
C VAL A 36 -7.46 -9.94 1.57
N THR A 37 -6.20 -9.58 1.82
CA THR A 37 -5.29 -10.32 2.71
C THR A 37 -5.43 -9.94 4.19
N MET A 38 -5.89 -8.73 4.50
CA MET A 38 -6.10 -8.30 5.88
C MET A 38 -7.32 -9.01 6.50
N THR A 39 -7.11 -9.74 7.59
CA THR A 39 -8.20 -10.17 8.48
C THR A 39 -8.91 -8.93 9.03
N ASN A 40 -10.25 -8.90 9.02
CA ASN A 40 -11.08 -7.73 9.38
C ASN A 40 -10.88 -6.49 8.49
N ASN A 41 -11.15 -6.67 7.20
CA ASN A 41 -11.12 -5.66 6.12
C ASN A 41 -11.97 -4.38 6.39
N ASP A 42 -12.82 -4.36 7.41
CA ASP A 42 -13.69 -3.20 7.70
C ASP A 42 -12.92 -1.92 8.01
N PHE A 43 -11.72 -2.05 8.62
CA PHE A 43 -10.82 -0.91 8.82
C PHE A 43 -10.42 -0.27 7.48
N LEU A 44 -9.87 -1.05 6.55
CA LEU A 44 -9.39 -0.54 5.26
C LEU A 44 -10.50 -0.11 4.31
N LYS A 45 -11.70 -0.70 4.40
CA LYS A 45 -12.85 -0.29 3.60
C LYS A 45 -13.22 1.17 3.84
N SER A 46 -13.19 1.62 5.09
CA SER A 46 -13.62 2.95 5.52
C SER A 46 -12.46 3.94 5.76
N SER A 47 -11.23 3.45 5.79
CA SER A 47 -10.04 4.25 6.12
C SER A 47 -9.62 5.22 5.02
N ARG A 48 -9.25 6.44 5.42
CA ARG A 48 -8.80 7.51 4.53
C ARG A 48 -7.44 7.21 3.90
N ILE A 49 -6.59 6.40 4.55
CA ILE A 49 -5.28 6.02 4.04
C ILE A 49 -5.37 5.35 2.66
N LYS A 50 -6.42 4.58 2.41
CA LYS A 50 -6.66 3.89 1.15
C LYS A 50 -6.88 4.87 0.00
N ASP A 51 -7.63 5.93 0.25
CA ASP A 51 -8.04 6.89 -0.79
C ASP A 51 -7.00 8.00 -0.98
N GLU A 52 -6.40 8.49 0.12
CA GLU A 52 -5.49 9.64 0.09
C GLU A 52 -4.01 9.24 -0.08
N VAL A 53 -3.58 8.12 0.49
CA VAL A 53 -2.15 7.76 0.55
C VAL A 53 -1.81 6.62 -0.40
N PHE A 54 -2.64 5.57 -0.46
CA PHE A 54 -2.31 4.41 -1.31
C PHE A 54 -2.34 4.73 -2.79
N THR A 55 -3.10 5.75 -3.19
CA THR A 55 -3.21 6.24 -4.57
C THR A 55 -1.93 6.93 -5.04
N ILE A 56 -1.18 7.57 -4.14
CA ILE A 56 0.07 8.28 -4.44
C ILE A 56 1.33 7.45 -4.15
N LEU A 57 1.20 6.31 -3.48
CA LEU A 57 2.31 5.38 -3.25
C LEU A 57 2.87 4.83 -4.57
N ARG A 58 4.21 4.80 -4.68
CA ARG A 58 4.90 4.13 -5.79
C ARG A 58 4.60 2.63 -5.74
N PRO A 59 4.24 1.96 -6.85
CA PRO A 59 3.96 0.53 -6.86
C PRO A 59 5.26 -0.30 -6.82
N ASP A 60 5.91 -0.35 -5.67
CA ASP A 60 7.12 -1.13 -5.41
C ASP A 60 6.93 -2.07 -4.22
N ASN A 61 7.94 -2.88 -3.91
CA ASN A 61 7.89 -3.83 -2.80
C ASN A 61 7.69 -3.13 -1.44
N ILE A 62 8.27 -1.93 -1.27
CA ILE A 62 8.13 -1.15 -0.03
C ILE A 62 6.66 -0.77 0.19
N SER A 63 5.98 -0.27 -0.84
CA SER A 63 4.56 0.04 -0.76
C SER A 63 3.71 -1.21 -0.59
N PHE A 64 4.08 -2.32 -1.22
CA PHE A 64 3.38 -3.59 -1.02
C PHE A 64 3.44 -4.04 0.45
N VAL A 65 4.63 -4.02 1.07
CA VAL A 65 4.79 -4.33 2.50
C VAL A 65 4.01 -3.35 3.37
N ALA A 66 4.10 -2.04 3.10
CA ALA A 66 3.38 -1.03 3.87
C ALA A 66 1.86 -1.24 3.85
N LYS A 67 1.28 -1.56 2.68
CA LYS A 67 -0.17 -1.77 2.51
C LYS A 67 -0.66 -3.06 3.17
N ASN A 68 0.18 -4.08 3.28
CA ASN A 68 -0.18 -5.40 3.82
C ASN A 68 0.18 -5.55 5.30
N ASP A 69 0.61 -4.49 5.99
CA ASP A 69 0.89 -4.53 7.42
C ASP A 69 -0.17 -3.71 8.18
N PRO A 70 -0.98 -4.33 9.08
CA PRO A 70 -2.08 -3.62 9.73
C PRO A 70 -1.61 -2.49 10.62
N LEU A 71 -0.45 -2.65 11.27
CA LEU A 71 0.10 -1.66 12.19
C LEU A 71 0.63 -0.45 11.45
N ILE A 72 1.30 -0.68 10.32
CA ILE A 72 1.73 0.42 9.43
C ILE A 72 0.52 1.20 8.91
N CYS A 73 -0.56 0.50 8.52
CA CYS A 73 -1.78 1.14 8.04
C CYS A 73 -2.47 1.96 9.14
N LEU A 74 -2.60 1.39 10.35
CA LEU A 74 -3.17 2.08 11.50
C LEU A 74 -2.35 3.31 11.91
N TYR A 75 -1.03 3.19 11.91
CA TYR A 75 -0.12 4.30 12.15
C TYR A 75 -0.31 5.43 11.12
N GLY A 76 -0.41 5.08 9.84
CA GLY A 76 -0.65 6.05 8.78
C GLY A 76 -2.00 6.75 8.90
N GLU A 77 -3.07 6.02 9.24
CA GLU A 77 -4.39 6.58 9.50
C GLU A 77 -4.38 7.56 10.68
N ALA A 78 -3.71 7.19 11.78
CA ALA A 78 -3.55 8.06 12.94
C ALA A 78 -2.79 9.37 12.59
N LEU A 79 -1.77 9.29 11.74
CA LEU A 79 -1.06 10.47 11.26
C LEU A 79 -1.94 11.38 10.38
N LEU A 80 -2.76 10.78 9.49
CA LEU A 80 -3.73 11.50 8.67
C LEU A 80 -4.80 12.19 9.50
N ALA A 81 -5.28 11.54 10.57
CA ALA A 81 -6.27 12.12 11.47
C ALA A 81 -5.72 13.34 12.22
N LYS A 82 -4.44 13.32 12.60
CA LYS A 82 -3.79 14.37 13.39
C LYS A 82 -3.58 15.69 12.63
N HIS A 83 -3.43 15.66 11.30
CA HIS A 83 -3.04 16.84 10.52
C HIS A 83 -3.97 17.08 9.32
N LYS A 84 -4.63 18.24 9.29
CA LYS A 84 -5.55 18.65 8.20
C LYS A 84 -4.86 19.43 7.05
N ARG A 85 -3.54 19.29 6.88
CA ARG A 85 -2.79 20.04 5.85
C ARG A 85 -2.90 19.37 4.49
N GLN A 86 -2.97 20.15 3.42
CA GLN A 86 -3.12 19.65 2.05
C GLN A 86 -2.01 18.68 1.59
N GLN A 87 -0.82 18.78 2.17
CA GLN A 87 0.33 17.92 1.84
C GLN A 87 0.49 16.71 2.77
N ILE A 88 -0.46 16.47 3.68
CA ILE A 88 -0.31 15.42 4.70
C ILE A 88 -0.16 14.03 4.08
N SER A 89 -0.85 13.75 2.98
CA SER A 89 -0.79 12.44 2.33
C SER A 89 0.62 12.09 1.86
N THR A 90 1.38 13.09 1.36
CA THR A 90 2.78 12.90 0.94
C THR A 90 3.69 12.63 2.14
N VAL A 91 3.48 13.36 3.25
CA VAL A 91 4.23 13.14 4.49
C VAL A 91 3.96 11.75 5.05
N VAL A 92 2.69 11.35 5.11
CA VAL A 92 2.27 10.02 5.58
C VAL A 92 2.82 8.92 4.66
N SER A 93 2.74 9.10 3.34
CA SER A 93 3.34 8.20 2.35
C SER A 93 4.82 7.96 2.62
N ASN A 94 5.58 9.02 2.89
CA ASN A 94 7.00 8.91 3.22
C ASN A 94 7.23 8.13 4.52
N LYS A 95 6.42 8.39 5.56
CA LYS A 95 6.56 7.74 6.87
C LYS A 95 6.16 6.27 6.87
N ILE A 96 5.05 5.90 6.25
CA ILE A 96 4.68 4.47 6.14
C ILE A 96 5.71 3.69 5.32
N ARG A 97 6.33 4.32 4.30
CA ARG A 97 7.42 3.71 3.52
C ARG A 97 8.71 3.58 4.32
N GLU A 98 8.99 4.51 5.23
CA GLU A 98 10.15 4.44 6.14
C GLU A 98 10.03 3.26 7.10
N ILE A 99 8.85 3.09 7.70
CA ILE A 99 8.57 1.95 8.58
C ILE A 99 8.60 0.64 7.79
N ALA A 100 8.04 0.60 6.58
CA ALA A 100 8.10 -0.60 5.75
C ALA A 100 9.54 -0.99 5.37
N ARG A 101 10.42 -0.02 5.09
CA ARG A 101 11.85 -0.29 4.88
C ARG A 101 12.50 -0.89 6.12
N LEU A 102 12.21 -0.33 7.30
CA LEU A 102 12.70 -0.86 8.57
C LEU A 102 12.22 -2.31 8.78
N LEU A 103 10.94 -2.58 8.57
CA LEU A 103 10.36 -3.92 8.69
C LEU A 103 11.01 -4.93 7.74
N ILE A 104 11.26 -4.55 6.48
CA ILE A 104 11.99 -5.39 5.53
C ILE A 104 13.40 -5.69 6.05
N ALA A 105 14.10 -4.68 6.58
CA ALA A 105 15.44 -4.85 7.12
C ALA A 105 15.44 -5.79 8.33
N ILE A 106 14.52 -5.61 9.28
CA ILE A 106 14.38 -6.49 10.46
C ILE A 106 14.14 -7.93 10.04
N ARG A 107 13.20 -8.16 9.11
CA ARG A 107 12.93 -9.51 8.56
C ARG A 107 14.17 -10.13 7.91
N SER A 108 14.98 -9.32 7.21
CA SER A 108 16.21 -9.82 6.58
C SER A 108 17.30 -10.24 7.57
N LEU A 109 17.24 -9.75 8.82
CA LEU A 109 18.17 -10.13 9.89
C LEU A 109 17.78 -11.45 10.57
N GLY A 110 16.71 -12.13 10.14
CA GLY A 110 16.22 -13.35 10.79
C GLY A 110 15.66 -13.11 12.19
N VAL A 111 15.52 -11.85 12.60
CA VAL A 111 14.75 -11.48 13.78
C VAL A 111 13.29 -11.59 13.35
N GLU A 112 12.70 -12.75 13.58
CA GLU A 112 11.25 -12.88 13.69
C GLU A 112 10.86 -11.94 14.84
N ALA A 113 10.56 -10.69 14.49
CA ALA A 113 9.94 -9.77 15.42
C ALA A 113 8.61 -10.42 15.78
N GLN A 114 8.58 -11.10 16.93
CA GLN A 114 7.35 -11.63 17.49
C GLN A 114 6.34 -10.50 17.42
N SER A 115 5.24 -10.73 16.71
CA SER A 115 4.20 -9.72 16.61
C SER A 115 3.83 -9.33 18.04
N LEU A 116 3.83 -8.03 18.34
CA LEU A 116 3.30 -7.53 19.61
C LEU A 116 1.83 -7.96 19.82
N PHE A 117 1.17 -8.39 18.75
CA PHE A 117 -0.18 -8.96 18.70
C PHE A 117 -0.12 -10.42 18.23
N GLY A 118 0.63 -11.27 18.92
CA GLY A 118 0.52 -12.71 18.75
C GLY A 118 -0.90 -13.17 19.07
N SER A 119 -1.56 -13.76 18.08
CA SER A 119 -2.81 -14.54 18.20
C SER A 119 -4.03 -13.80 18.78
N PHE A 120 -4.83 -13.18 17.91
CA PHE A 120 -6.27 -13.01 18.11
C PHE A 120 -7.00 -13.40 16.82
#